data_AF-A0A1N7EJ57-F1
#
_entry.id   AF-A0A1N7EJ57-F1
#
_cell.length_a   1.000
_cell.length_b   1.000
_cell.length_c   1.000
_cell.angle_alpha   90.00
_cell.angle_beta   90.00
_cell.angle_gamma   90.00
#
_symmetry.space_group_name_H-M   'P 1'
#
loop_
_entity.id
_entity.type
_entity.pdbx_description
1 polymer ?
#
loop_
_entity_poly.entity_id
_entity_poly.type
_entity_poly.pdbx_seq_one_letter_code
_entity_poly.pdbx_strand_id
1 'polypeptide(L)' 'MAYEIARNINGLLDGRKPISTESEARVVAQALANEHCEAFQLWDSTRMIDVISPE' A
#
# COMPACT_ATOMS: atom_id res chain seq x y z
N MET A 1 -3.94 2.27 15.15
CA MET A 1 -3.75 1.17 14.17
C MET A 1 -2.84 1.72 13.07
N ALA A 2 -1.86 0.95 12.61
CA ALA A 2 -0.93 1.36 11.57
C ALA A 2 -1.26 0.62 10.27
N TYR A 3 -1.21 1.34 9.16
CA TYR A 3 -1.40 0.78 7.82
C TYR A 3 -0.06 0.75 7.07
N GLU A 4 0.13 -0.30 6.30
CA GLU A 4 1.36 -0.54 5.53
C GLU A 4 1.02 -0.72 4.05
N ILE A 5 1.94 -0.27 3.18
CA ILE A 5 1.80 -0.37 1.73
C ILE A 5 2.95 -1.21 1.21
N ALA A 6 2.64 -2.33 0.57
CA ALA A 6 3.62 -3.26 -0.01
C ALA A 6 3.61 -3.19 -1.53
N ARG A 7 4.75 -3.43 -2.17
CA ARG A 7 4.81 -3.71 -3.61
C ARG A 7 4.41 -5.16 -3.84
N ASN A 8 3.63 -5.43 -4.89
CA ASN A 8 3.24 -6.80 -5.25
C ASN A 8 4.43 -7.67 -5.74
N ILE A 9 5.57 -7.05 -6.01
CA ILE A 9 6.79 -7.75 -6.44
C ILE A 9 7.50 -8.29 -5.20
N ASN A 10 7.37 -9.58 -4.94
CA ASN A 10 8.12 -10.37 -3.95
C ASN A 10 7.71 -10.28 -2.46
N GLY A 11 6.56 -9.69 -2.11
CA GLY A 11 6.07 -9.69 -0.72
C GLY A 11 6.99 -8.97 0.28
N LEU A 12 7.94 -8.17 -0.22
CA LEU A 12 8.79 -7.33 0.59
C LEU A 12 8.04 -6.03 0.87
N LEU A 13 7.56 -5.91 2.11
CA LEU A 13 7.16 -4.66 2.74
C LEU A 13 8.43 -3.80 2.87
N ASP A 14 8.82 -3.12 1.79
CA ASP A 14 9.92 -2.15 1.86
C ASP A 14 9.38 -0.92 2.61
N GLY A 15 9.53 -1.00 3.94
CA GLY A 15 8.74 -0.28 4.93
C GLY A 15 8.71 1.23 4.70
N ARG A 16 7.55 1.73 4.31
CA ARG A 16 7.20 3.12 4.58
C ARG A 16 6.53 3.21 5.94
N LYS A 17 6.80 4.34 6.61
CA LYS A 17 6.36 4.69 7.97
C LYS A 17 4.91 4.25 8.22
N PRO A 18 4.57 3.80 9.44
CA PRO A 18 3.20 3.45 9.79
C PRO A 18 2.28 4.63 9.50
N ILE A 19 1.33 4.44 8.57
CA ILE A 19 0.32 5.45 8.23
C ILE A 19 -0.80 5.33 9.26
N SER A 20 -1.27 6.48 9.77
CA SER A 20 -2.21 6.52 10.89
C SER A 20 -3.64 6.14 10.49
N THR A 21 -4.00 6.28 9.22
CA THR A 21 -5.37 6.04 8.71
C THR A 21 -5.39 5.27 7.39
N GLU A 22 -6.46 4.49 7.17
CA GLU A 22 -6.64 3.72 5.92
C GLU A 22 -6.75 4.65 4.70
N SER A 23 -7.45 5.78 4.86
CA SER A 23 -7.67 6.76 3.78
C SER A 23 -6.35 7.34 3.27
N GLU A 24 -5.46 7.76 4.17
CA GLU A 24 -4.12 8.23 3.80
C GLU A 24 -3.31 7.12 3.11
N ALA A 25 -3.42 5.89 3.60
CA ALA A 25 -2.69 4.77 3.04
C ALA A 25 -3.17 4.41 1.62
N ARG A 26 -4.49 4.50 1.36
CA ARG A 26 -5.06 4.37 0.00
C ARG A 26 -4.55 5.47 -0.93
N VAL A 27 -4.54 6.73 -0.48
CA VAL A 27 -4.04 7.86 -1.29
C VAL A 27 -2.57 7.66 -1.66
N VAL A 28 -1.73 7.26 -0.70
CA VAL A 28 -0.31 7.00 -0.96
C VAL A 28 -0.12 5.80 -1.87
N ALA A 29 -0.87 4.71 -1.67
CA ALA A 29 -0.78 3.52 -2.50
C ALA A 29 -1.23 3.80 -3.96
N GLN A 30 -2.27 4.61 -4.16
CA GLN A 30 -2.70 5.04 -5.49
C GLN A 30 -1.65 5.92 -6.18
N ALA A 31 -1.07 6.88 -5.45
CA ALA A 31 0.00 7.73 -5.98
C ALA A 31 1.20 6.90 -6.42
N LEU A 32 1.60 5.91 -5.61
CA LEU A 32 2.67 4.98 -5.92
C LEU A 32 2.34 4.08 -7.12
N ALA A 33 1.10 3.56 -7.18
CA ALA A 33 0.65 2.73 -8.28
C ALA A 33 0.74 3.48 -9.61
N ASN A 34 0.30 4.73 -9.62
CA ASN A 34 0.36 5.61 -10.79
C ASN A 34 1.80 6.01 -11.14
N GLU A 35 2.66 6.30 -10.15
CA GLU A 35 4.06 6.70 -10.36
C GLU A 35 4.91 5.56 -10.93
N HIS A 36 4.69 4.34 -10.45
CA HIS A 36 5.49 3.18 -10.84
C HIS A 36 4.82 2.31 -11.92
N CYS A 37 3.59 2.63 -12.34
CA CYS A 37 2.79 1.81 -13.25
C CYS A 37 2.69 0.33 -12.80
N GLU A 38 2.50 0.11 -11.49
CA GLU A 38 2.49 -1.22 -10.87
C GLU A 38 1.46 -1.30 -9.73
N ALA A 39 1.02 -2.52 -9.38
CA ALA A 39 0.06 -2.70 -8.28
C ALA A 39 0.73 -2.69 -6.89
N PHE A 40 0.07 -2.06 -5.93
CA PHE A 40 0.44 -2.00 -4.52
C PHE A 40 -0.64 -2.61 -3.63
N GLN A 41 -0.23 -3.23 -2.53
CA GLN A 41 -1.14 -3.87 -1.59
C GLN A 41 -1.19 -3.06 -0.29
N LEU A 42 -2.41 -2.80 0.19
CA LEU A 42 -2.66 -2.15 1.47
C LEU A 42 -2.90 -3.21 2.54
N TRP A 43 -2.20 -3.10 3.67
CA TRP A 43 -2.31 -4.00 4.81
C TRP A 43 -2.72 -3.25 6.07
N ASP A 44 -3.58 -3.88 6.88
CA ASP A 44 -3.66 -3.57 8.32
C ASP A 44 -2.65 -4.44 9.09
N SER A 45 -2.61 -4.29 10.41
CA SER A 45 -1.69 -5.05 11.27
C SER A 45 -1.85 -6.59 11.24
N THR A 46 -2.86 -7.11 10.54
CA THR A 46 -3.25 -8.53 10.56
C THR A 46 -3.52 -9.13 9.19
N ARG A 47 -3.89 -8.33 8.17
CA ARG A 47 -4.31 -8.83 6.86
C ARG A 47 -4.19 -7.78 5.76
N MET A 48 -4.19 -8.27 4.52
CA MET A 48 -4.36 -7.44 3.33
C MET A 48 -5.80 -6.92 3.29
N ILE A 49 -5.95 -5.61 3.05
CA ILE A 49 -7.23 -4.93 2.90
C ILE A 49 -7.60 -4.81 1.42
N ASP A 50 -6.66 -4.34 0.58
CA ASP A 50 -6.94 -4.01 -0.81
C ASP A 50 -5.70 -4.10 -1.71
N VAL A 51 -5.91 -4.21 -3.02
CA VAL A 51 -4.87 -4.14 -4.06
C VAL A 51 -5.21 -2.98 -4.99
N ILE A 52 -4.32 -1.99 -5.04
CA ILE A 52 -4.46 -0.78 -5.83
C ILE A 52 -3.56 -0.88 -7.05
N SER A 53 -4.14 -0.93 -8.23
CA SER A 53 -3.45 -0.93 -9.53
C SER A 53 -3.50 0.46 -10.18
N PRO A 54 -2.53 0.79 -11.06
CA PRO A 54 -2.69 1.92 -11.96
C PRO A 54 -3.85 1.62 -12.92
N GLU A 55 -4.78 2.57 -13.05
CA GLU A 55 -5.84 2.55 -14.08
C GLU A 55 -5.34 3.14 -15.41
#